data_AF-A0A2E3QNI3-F1
#
_entry.id   AF-A0A2E3QNI3-F1
#
_cell.length_a   1.000
_cell.length_b   1.000
_cell.length_c   1.000
_cell.angle_alpha   90.00
_cell.angle_beta   90.00
_cell.angle_gamma   90.00
#
_symmetry.space_group_name_H-M   'P 1'
#
loop_
_entity.id
_entity.type
_entity.pdbx_description
1 polymer ?
#
loop_
_entity_poly.entity_id
_entity_poly.type
_entity_poly.pdbx_seq_one_letter_code
_entity_poly.pdbx_strand_id
1 'polypeptide(L)'
;MSCEEKISESDLDAYKELMDIRMGHLGNAIIMQGRLLDSFNLSNARADEDHFKEAEELIKGHLESFGRPDDLRKINIPNSSKLRNIHDSLIEASELLISASNALEDNAWLGGSVSFAERNLDSARFNFQKAVKVIYKLGDEKEIKPVVEPKEYEVGEQPKLDLNIEEAK
;
A
#
# COMPACT_ATOMS: atom_id res chain seq x y z
N MET A 1 -24.15 -21.74 -5.11
CA MET A 1 -23.30 -22.44 -4.12
C MET A 1 -21.88 -22.39 -4.65
N SER A 2 -21.10 -21.40 -4.23
CA SER A 2 -19.67 -21.35 -4.51
C SER A 2 -18.99 -22.06 -3.34
N CYS A 3 -18.49 -23.27 -3.55
CA CYS A 3 -17.54 -23.84 -2.60
C CYS A 3 -16.31 -22.94 -2.66
N GLU A 4 -16.05 -22.14 -1.62
CA GLU A 4 -14.84 -21.35 -1.54
C GLU A 4 -13.63 -22.28 -1.69
N GLU A 5 -12.86 -22.09 -2.77
CA GLU A 5 -11.63 -22.83 -3.02
C GLU A 5 -10.69 -22.61 -1.83
N LYS A 6 -10.38 -23.69 -1.12
CA LYS A 6 -9.40 -23.66 -0.03
C LYS A 6 -8.01 -23.76 -0.64
N ILE A 7 -7.14 -22.81 -0.29
CA ILE A 7 -5.72 -22.87 -0.64
C ILE A 7 -5.09 -23.99 0.17
N SER A 8 -4.33 -24.89 -0.47
CA SER A 8 -3.60 -25.93 0.24
C SER A 8 -2.46 -25.32 1.07
N GLU A 9 -2.09 -25.96 2.19
CA GLU A 9 -1.00 -25.44 3.03
C GLU A 9 0.34 -25.43 2.28
N SER A 10 0.61 -26.45 1.47
CA SER A 10 1.82 -26.52 0.64
C SER A 10 1.88 -25.39 -0.41
N ASP A 11 0.76 -25.06 -1.06
CA ASP A 11 0.73 -23.96 -2.03
C ASP A 11 0.92 -22.62 -1.34
N LEU A 12 0.32 -22.45 -0.16
CA LEU A 12 0.46 -21.23 0.63
C LEU A 12 1.90 -21.01 1.08
N ASP A 13 2.57 -22.05 1.56
CA ASP A 13 3.95 -21.96 2.04
C ASP A 13 4.93 -21.73 0.89
N ALA A 14 4.74 -22.40 -0.26
CA ALA A 14 5.51 -22.11 -1.47
C ALA A 14 5.31 -20.67 -1.96
N TYR A 15 4.08 -20.15 -1.89
CA TYR A 15 3.79 -18.76 -2.25
C TYR A 15 4.43 -17.76 -1.28
N LYS A 16 4.41 -18.05 0.03
CA LYS A 16 5.11 -17.22 1.03
C LYS A 16 6.59 -17.18 0.75
N GLU A 17 7.25 -18.31 0.57
CA GLU A 17 8.70 -18.37 0.30
C GLU A 17 9.08 -17.51 -0.93
N LEU A 18 8.25 -17.55 -1.97
CA LEU A 18 8.42 -16.75 -3.19
C LEU A 18 8.26 -15.24 -2.96
N MET A 19 7.35 -14.85 -2.06
CA MET A 19 6.89 -13.47 -1.92
C MET A 19 7.34 -12.78 -0.63
N ASP A 20 7.90 -13.47 0.36
CA ASP A 20 8.12 -12.96 1.72
C ASP A 20 8.91 -11.64 1.74
N ILE A 21 10.10 -11.64 1.14
CA ILE A 21 10.94 -10.44 1.03
C ILE A 21 10.21 -9.34 0.24
N ARG A 22 9.58 -9.70 -0.88
CA ARG A 22 8.87 -8.76 -1.76
C ARG A 22 7.73 -8.07 -1.03
N MET A 23 6.93 -8.81 -0.26
CA MET A 23 5.83 -8.27 0.55
C MET A 23 6.35 -7.32 1.62
N GLY A 24 7.51 -7.58 2.21
CA GLY A 24 8.19 -6.65 3.10
C GLY A 24 8.48 -5.31 2.41
N HIS A 25 9.02 -5.33 1.19
CA HIS A 25 9.27 -4.12 0.42
C HIS A 25 7.98 -3.37 0.04
N LEU A 26 6.94 -4.07 -0.40
CA LEU A 26 5.66 -3.45 -0.73
C LEU A 26 5.00 -2.81 0.52
N GLY A 27 5.07 -3.48 1.67
CA GLY A 27 4.60 -2.93 2.94
C GLY A 27 5.36 -1.66 3.34
N ASN A 28 6.69 -1.65 3.18
CA ASN A 28 7.52 -0.48 3.44
C ASN A 28 7.17 0.69 2.50
N ALA A 29 6.96 0.44 1.21
CA ALA A 29 6.53 1.46 0.26
C ALA A 29 5.20 2.10 0.68
N ILE A 30 4.20 1.30 1.07
CA ILE A 30 2.89 1.79 1.56
C ILE A 30 3.05 2.68 2.80
N ILE A 31 3.87 2.26 3.77
CA ILE A 31 4.08 3.01 5.02
C ILE A 31 4.79 4.33 4.73
N MET A 32 5.86 4.30 3.94
CA MET A 32 6.65 5.47 3.61
C MET A 32 5.84 6.48 2.79
N GLN A 33 5.07 6.01 1.79
CA GLN A 33 4.25 6.88 0.98
C GLN A 33 3.10 7.52 1.77
N GLY A 34 2.54 6.83 2.76
CA GLY A 34 1.60 7.44 3.70
C GLY A 34 2.23 8.53 4.54
N ARG A 35 3.42 8.29 5.10
CA ARG A 35 4.16 9.31 5.86
C ARG A 35 4.53 10.52 5.00
N LEU A 36 4.86 10.30 3.72
CA LEU A 36 5.17 11.35 2.77
C LEU A 36 3.96 12.27 2.55
N LEU A 37 2.78 11.68 2.31
CA LEU A 37 1.51 12.40 2.15
C LEU A 37 1.10 13.14 3.43
N ASP A 38 1.19 12.50 4.58
CA ASP A 38 0.90 13.13 5.87
C ASP A 38 1.84 14.33 6.11
N SER A 39 3.12 14.18 5.79
CA SER A 39 4.11 15.26 5.91
C SER A 39 3.81 16.40 4.96
N PHE A 40 3.41 16.10 3.71
CA PHE A 40 2.99 17.10 2.74
C PHE A 40 1.80 17.93 3.25
N ASN A 41 0.76 17.25 3.75
CA ASN A 41 -0.46 17.90 4.27
C ASN A 41 -0.20 18.72 5.54
N LEU A 42 0.68 18.26 6.44
CA LEU A 42 1.06 18.99 7.66
C LEU A 42 1.98 20.18 7.38
N SER A 43 2.81 20.08 6.35
CA SER A 43 3.91 20.99 6.05
C SER A 43 3.57 22.02 4.96
N ASN A 44 2.36 22.59 4.96
CA ASN A 44 1.98 23.71 4.07
C ASN A 44 3.04 24.86 4.02
N ALA A 45 3.97 24.89 4.98
CA ALA A 45 5.26 25.57 4.87
C ALA A 45 6.42 24.60 4.54
N ARG A 46 6.87 24.59 3.28
CA ARG A 46 8.23 24.23 2.80
C ARG A 46 9.01 23.22 3.66
N ALA A 47 8.65 21.94 3.64
CA ALA A 47 9.69 20.94 3.85
C ALA A 47 10.68 21.01 2.66
N ASP A 48 11.98 20.87 2.96
CA ASP A 48 13.05 21.01 1.96
C ASP A 48 12.81 20.05 0.79
N GLU A 49 12.91 20.57 -0.43
CA GLU A 49 12.63 19.82 -1.65
C GLU A 49 13.47 18.55 -1.74
N ASP A 50 14.70 18.61 -1.25
CA ASP A 50 15.61 17.48 -1.24
C ASP A 50 15.13 16.33 -0.33
N HIS A 51 14.48 16.62 0.80
CA HIS A 51 13.96 15.57 1.70
C HIS A 51 12.78 14.82 1.09
N PHE A 52 11.90 15.52 0.37
CA PHE A 52 10.78 14.88 -0.32
C PHE A 52 11.28 14.00 -1.47
N LYS A 53 12.27 14.46 -2.25
CA LYS A 53 12.89 13.65 -3.30
C LYS A 53 13.59 12.41 -2.75
N GLU A 54 14.32 12.56 -1.64
CA GLU A 54 14.97 11.43 -0.98
C GLU A 54 13.94 10.38 -0.53
N ALA A 55 12.82 10.83 0.06
CA ALA A 55 11.74 9.93 0.45
C ALA A 55 11.06 9.25 -0.74
N GLU A 56 10.82 9.98 -1.84
CA GLU A 56 10.28 9.41 -3.09
C GLU A 56 11.21 8.35 -3.68
N GLU A 57 12.52 8.59 -3.67
CA GLU A 57 13.50 7.64 -4.20
C GLU A 57 13.59 6.36 -3.34
N LEU A 58 13.49 6.50 -2.02
CA LEU A 58 13.39 5.34 -1.13
C LEU A 58 12.12 4.51 -1.41
N ILE A 59 10.98 5.17 -1.64
CA ILE A 59 9.73 4.50 -2.02
C ILE A 59 9.89 3.76 -3.35
N LYS A 60 10.47 4.43 -4.36
CA LYS A 60 10.76 3.82 -5.67
C LYS A 60 11.65 2.58 -5.53
N GLY A 61 12.73 2.65 -4.74
CA GLY A 61 13.61 1.51 -4.47
C GLY A 61 12.89 0.32 -3.81
N HIS A 62 11.93 0.58 -2.91
CA HIS A 62 11.08 -0.48 -2.36
C HIS A 62 10.13 -1.06 -3.41
N LEU A 63 9.51 -0.25 -4.26
CA LEU A 63 8.63 -0.74 -5.34
C LEU A 63 9.40 -1.57 -6.37
N GLU A 64 10.63 -1.18 -6.70
CA GLU A 64 11.52 -1.98 -7.56
C GLU A 64 11.90 -3.32 -6.92
N SER A 65 12.19 -3.31 -5.62
CA SER A 65 12.52 -4.52 -4.86
C SER A 65 11.32 -5.47 -4.70
N PHE A 66 10.09 -4.93 -4.64
CA PHE A 66 8.87 -5.73 -4.75
C PHE A 66 8.81 -6.42 -6.12
N GLY A 67 9.11 -5.70 -7.19
CA GLY A 67 9.20 -6.19 -8.57
C GLY A 67 8.31 -5.42 -9.53
N ARG A 68 8.70 -5.38 -10.82
CA ARG A 68 7.90 -4.70 -11.84
C ARG A 68 6.59 -5.47 -12.07
N PRO A 69 5.43 -4.79 -12.19
CA PRO A 69 4.13 -5.42 -12.39
C PRO A 69 4.11 -6.49 -13.50
N ASP A 70 4.68 -6.18 -14.66
CA ASP A 70 4.71 -7.11 -15.80
C ASP A 70 5.60 -8.34 -15.58
N ASP A 71 6.62 -8.23 -14.74
CA ASP A 71 7.49 -9.35 -14.39
C ASP A 71 6.81 -10.21 -13.33
N LEU A 72 6.18 -9.59 -12.34
CA LEU A 72 5.39 -10.28 -11.31
C LEU A 72 4.28 -11.14 -11.94
N ARG A 73 3.54 -10.59 -12.92
CA ARG A 73 2.51 -11.35 -13.67
C ARG A 73 3.02 -12.63 -14.32
N LYS A 74 4.32 -12.69 -14.66
CA LYS A 74 4.96 -13.83 -15.31
C LYS A 74 5.57 -14.83 -14.33
N ILE A 75 5.61 -14.51 -13.03
CA ILE A 75 6.15 -15.40 -12.02
C ILE A 75 5.28 -16.66 -11.94
N ASN A 76 5.95 -17.81 -11.87
CA ASN A 76 5.30 -19.09 -11.65
C ASN A 76 4.83 -19.17 -10.19
N ILE A 77 3.52 -19.02 -9.97
CA ILE A 77 2.89 -19.20 -8.67
C ILE A 77 2.13 -20.53 -8.63
N PRO A 78 1.86 -21.09 -7.43
CA PRO A 78 1.05 -22.30 -7.29
C PRO A 78 -0.32 -22.20 -7.98
N ASN A 79 -0.80 -23.34 -8.48
CA ASN A 79 -2.03 -23.39 -9.28
C ASN A 79 -3.29 -23.34 -8.40
N SER A 80 -3.61 -22.16 -7.88
CA SER A 80 -4.87 -21.87 -7.20
C SER A 80 -5.45 -20.55 -7.71
N SER A 81 -6.75 -20.54 -8.01
CA SER A 81 -7.43 -19.32 -8.47
C SER A 81 -7.42 -18.25 -7.37
N LYS A 82 -7.53 -18.68 -6.11
CA LYS A 82 -7.51 -17.77 -4.95
C LYS A 82 -6.12 -17.17 -4.74
N LEU A 83 -5.04 -17.95 -4.90
CA LEU A 83 -3.68 -17.40 -4.86
C LEU A 83 -3.39 -16.47 -6.03
N ARG A 84 -3.90 -16.78 -7.22
CA ARG A 84 -3.81 -15.88 -8.38
C ARG A 84 -4.45 -14.53 -8.09
N ASN A 85 -5.67 -14.53 -7.55
CA ASN A 85 -6.36 -13.28 -7.20
C ASN A 85 -5.61 -12.47 -6.13
N ILE A 86 -5.01 -13.14 -5.13
CA ILE A 86 -4.18 -12.48 -4.12
C ILE A 86 -2.94 -11.86 -4.76
N HIS A 87 -2.28 -12.60 -5.65
CA HIS A 87 -1.10 -12.14 -6.36
C HIS A 87 -1.40 -10.92 -7.23
N ASP A 88 -2.49 -10.97 -8.00
CA ASP A 88 -2.94 -9.86 -8.84
C ASP A 88 -3.29 -8.63 -7.98
N SER A 89 -3.89 -8.83 -6.80
CA SER A 89 -4.18 -7.73 -5.87
C SER A 89 -2.92 -7.05 -5.31
N LEU A 90 -1.84 -7.80 -5.07
CA LEU A 90 -0.55 -7.24 -4.68
C LEU A 90 0.10 -6.46 -5.84
N ILE A 91 -0.03 -6.96 -7.07
CA ILE A 91 0.43 -6.24 -8.27
C ILE A 91 -0.34 -4.93 -8.43
N GLU A 92 -1.68 -4.98 -8.32
CA GLU A 92 -2.53 -3.78 -8.39
C GLU A 92 -2.15 -2.76 -7.31
N ALA A 93 -1.87 -3.22 -6.08
CA ALA A 93 -1.39 -2.35 -5.02
C ALA A 93 -0.09 -1.63 -5.42
N SER A 94 0.86 -2.32 -6.05
CA SER A 94 2.08 -1.69 -6.53
C SER A 94 1.85 -0.69 -7.67
N GLU A 95 0.93 -0.98 -8.60
CA GLU A 95 0.59 -0.08 -9.70
C GLU A 95 -0.07 1.21 -9.21
N LEU A 96 -0.91 1.10 -8.18
CA LEU A 96 -1.52 2.24 -7.50
C LEU A 96 -0.46 3.10 -6.79
N LEU A 97 0.51 2.50 -6.10
CA LEU A 97 1.61 3.24 -5.44
C LEU A 97 2.53 3.93 -6.45
N ILE A 98 2.85 3.26 -7.56
CA ILE A 98 3.60 3.88 -8.67
C ILE A 98 2.83 5.10 -9.21
N SER A 99 1.54 4.95 -9.46
CA SER A 99 0.69 6.04 -9.97
C SER A 99 0.59 7.20 -8.97
N ALA A 100 0.49 6.90 -7.68
CA ALA A 100 0.50 7.90 -6.63
C ALA A 100 1.85 8.60 -6.48
N SER A 101 2.97 7.87 -6.64
CA SER A 101 4.32 8.45 -6.58
C SER A 101 4.57 9.40 -7.74
N ASN A 102 4.18 9.00 -8.96
CA ASN A 102 4.28 9.87 -10.14
C ASN A 102 3.43 11.13 -9.97
N ALA A 103 2.23 11.00 -9.39
CA ALA A 103 1.37 12.16 -9.14
C ALA A 103 1.96 13.12 -8.10
N LEU A 104 2.69 12.62 -7.10
CA LEU A 104 3.42 13.45 -6.14
C LEU A 104 4.59 14.17 -6.81
N GLU A 105 5.38 13.45 -7.59
CA GLU A 105 6.50 14.01 -8.34
C GLU A 105 6.04 15.13 -9.29
N ASP A 106 4.87 14.99 -9.93
CA ASP A 106 4.34 15.99 -10.87
C ASP A 106 3.68 17.20 -10.17
N ASN A 107 3.03 17.01 -9.01
CA ASN A 107 2.12 18.01 -8.43
C ASN A 107 2.55 18.57 -7.06
N ALA A 108 3.30 17.82 -6.26
CA ALA A 108 3.63 18.21 -4.88
C ALA A 108 4.55 19.44 -4.85
N TRP A 109 5.51 19.54 -5.78
CA TRP A 109 6.44 20.68 -5.86
C TRP A 109 5.77 22.02 -6.13
N LEU A 110 4.58 22.00 -6.74
CA LEU A 110 3.87 23.19 -7.17
C LEU A 110 2.74 23.59 -6.21
N GLY A 111 2.61 22.91 -5.06
CA GLY A 111 1.50 23.12 -4.12
C GLY A 111 0.15 22.67 -4.67
N GLY A 112 0.16 21.70 -5.59
CA GLY A 112 -1.04 21.12 -6.18
C GLY A 112 -1.77 20.18 -5.22
N SER A 113 -2.99 19.80 -5.60
CA SER A 113 -3.77 18.79 -4.86
C SER A 113 -3.11 17.41 -4.96
N VAL A 114 -3.00 16.71 -3.83
CA VAL A 114 -2.48 15.34 -3.73
C VAL A 114 -3.58 14.28 -3.60
N SER A 115 -4.85 14.65 -3.76
CA SER A 115 -6.00 13.76 -3.51
C SER A 115 -6.03 12.51 -4.40
N PHE A 116 -5.45 12.59 -5.61
CA PHE A 116 -5.25 11.41 -6.45
C PHE A 116 -4.25 10.42 -5.84
N ALA A 117 -3.14 10.92 -5.29
CA ALA A 117 -2.14 10.10 -4.62
C ALA A 117 -2.68 9.48 -3.33
N GLU A 118 -3.45 10.24 -2.54
CA GLU A 118 -4.13 9.75 -1.33
C GLU A 118 -5.10 8.60 -1.64
N ARG A 119 -5.98 8.78 -2.62
CA ARG A 119 -6.95 7.75 -3.02
C ARG A 119 -6.27 6.45 -3.47
N ASN A 120 -5.19 6.57 -4.24
CA ASN A 120 -4.45 5.43 -4.74
C ASN A 120 -3.70 4.72 -3.60
N LEU A 121 -3.12 5.48 -2.65
CA LEU A 121 -2.51 4.90 -1.45
C LEU A 121 -3.53 4.11 -0.62
N ASP A 122 -4.72 4.66 -0.39
CA ASP A 122 -5.76 3.97 0.39
C ASP A 122 -6.21 2.67 -0.29
N SER A 123 -6.37 2.71 -1.62
CA SER A 123 -6.70 1.53 -2.42
C SER A 123 -5.58 0.48 -2.36
N ALA A 124 -4.31 0.91 -2.48
CA ALA A 124 -3.15 0.02 -2.39
C ALA A 124 -3.03 -0.62 -1.00
N ARG A 125 -3.23 0.17 0.06
CA ARG A 125 -3.24 -0.28 1.44
C ARG A 125 -4.31 -1.33 1.68
N PHE A 126 -5.53 -1.07 1.20
CA PHE A 126 -6.63 -2.02 1.30
C PHE A 126 -6.34 -3.36 0.63
N ASN A 127 -5.86 -3.32 -0.61
CA ASN A 127 -5.47 -4.51 -1.38
C ASN A 127 -4.37 -5.31 -0.66
N PHE A 128 -3.32 -4.63 -0.21
CA PHE A 128 -2.22 -5.26 0.51
C PHE A 128 -2.68 -5.91 1.82
N GLN A 129 -3.48 -5.21 2.64
CA GLN A 129 -3.95 -5.73 3.92
C GLN A 129 -4.86 -6.95 3.74
N LYS A 130 -5.71 -6.96 2.72
CA LYS A 130 -6.52 -8.14 2.36
C LYS A 130 -5.64 -9.33 1.97
N ALA A 131 -4.63 -9.11 1.14
CA ALA A 131 -3.69 -10.15 0.75
C ALA A 131 -2.94 -10.73 1.95
N VAL A 132 -2.37 -9.87 2.80
CA VAL A 132 -1.63 -10.27 4.02
C VAL A 132 -2.50 -11.10 4.97
N LYS A 133 -3.76 -10.69 5.20
CA LYS A 133 -4.68 -11.47 6.05
C LYS A 133 -4.85 -12.90 5.57
N VAL A 134 -5.04 -13.09 4.27
CA VAL A 134 -5.23 -14.43 3.70
C VAL A 134 -3.92 -15.22 3.74
N ILE A 135 -2.80 -14.60 3.38
CA ILE A 135 -1.49 -15.26 3.32
C ILE A 135 -1.04 -15.74 4.70
N TYR A 136 -1.14 -14.88 5.71
CA TYR A 136 -0.66 -15.18 7.06
C TYR A 136 -1.75 -15.76 7.98
N LYS A 137 -2.93 -16.08 7.44
CA LYS A 137 -4.07 -16.62 8.19
C LYS A 137 -4.38 -15.79 9.46
N LEU A 138 -4.22 -14.46 9.38
CA LEU A 138 -4.48 -13.58 10.52
C LEU A 138 -5.98 -13.60 10.80
N GLY A 139 -6.36 -13.94 12.04
CA GLY A 139 -7.76 -14.00 12.45
C GLY A 139 -8.48 -12.66 12.25
N ASP A 140 -9.77 -12.71 11.93
CA ASP A 140 -10.61 -11.52 11.77
C ASP A 140 -10.91 -10.88 13.13
N GLU A 141 -10.06 -9.97 13.58
CA GLU A 141 -10.42 -9.09 14.69
C GLU A 141 -10.75 -7.66 14.26
N LYS A 142 -10.47 -7.26 13.02
CA LYS A 142 -10.92 -5.97 12.47
C LYS A 142 -11.26 -6.08 10.99
N GLU A 143 -12.51 -5.79 10.59
CA GLU A 143 -12.87 -5.57 9.19
C GLU A 143 -11.95 -4.49 8.62
N ILE A 144 -11.11 -4.84 7.64
CA ILE A 144 -10.38 -3.82 6.90
C ILE A 144 -11.40 -3.20 5.96
N LYS A 145 -11.77 -1.94 6.20
CA LYS A 145 -12.58 -1.16 5.26
C LYS A 145 -11.64 -0.23 4.50
N PRO A 146 -11.79 -0.10 3.18
CA PRO A 146 -11.11 0.97 2.47
C PRO A 146 -11.65 2.28 3.03
N VAL A 147 -10.76 3.24 3.30
CA VAL A 147 -11.19 4.61 3.59
C VAL A 147 -11.58 5.20 2.23
N VAL A 148 -12.89 5.30 1.96
CA VAL A 148 -13.40 5.70 0.64
C VAL A 148 -13.64 7.21 0.57
N GLU A 149 -13.80 7.85 1.72
CA GLU A 149 -14.02 9.29 1.82
C GLU A 149 -12.68 9.96 2.18
N PRO A 150 -12.08 10.75 1.27
CA PRO A 150 -11.00 11.64 1.67
C PRO A 150 -11.54 12.57 2.76
N LYS A 151 -10.84 12.67 3.90
CA LYS A 151 -11.18 13.67 4.91
C LYS A 151 -10.95 15.04 4.27
N GLU A 152 -12.03 15.74 3.94
CA GLU A 152 -11.94 17.15 3.53
C GLU A 152 -11.55 17.96 4.77
N TYR A 153 -10.41 18.65 4.68
CA TYR A 153 -9.95 19.60 5.70
C TYR A 153 -10.27 21.00 5.22
N GLU A 154 -10.79 21.86 6.10
CA GLU A 154 -10.85 23.28 5.77
C GLU A 154 -9.43 23.87 5.66
N VAL A 155 -9.24 24.87 4.78
CA VAL A 155 -7.93 25.51 4.59
C VAL A 155 -7.44 26.08 5.92
N GLY A 156 -6.40 25.46 6.49
CA GLY A 156 -5.83 25.83 7.79
C GLY A 156 -6.14 24.87 8.94
N GLU A 157 -6.96 23.83 8.75
CA GLU A 157 -7.11 22.76 9.73
C GLU A 157 -5.92 21.80 9.70
N GLN A 158 -5.32 21.57 10.87
CA GLN A 158 -4.33 20.50 11.03
C GLN A 158 -5.06 19.16 11.28
N PRO A 159 -4.67 18.08 10.59
CA PRO A 159 -5.26 16.77 10.82
C PRO A 159 -5.07 16.34 12.27
N LYS A 160 -6.19 16.07 12.94
CA LYS A 160 -6.18 15.46 14.27
C LYS A 160 -5.77 14.00 14.12
N LEU A 161 -4.64 13.64 14.72
CA LEU A 161 -4.22 12.25 14.89
C LEU A 161 -5.19 11.56 15.85
N ASP A 162 -6.08 10.72 15.32
CA ASP A 162 -6.89 9.80 16.12
C ASP A 162 -5.99 8.67 16.65
N LEU A 163 -5.23 8.95 17.70
CA LEU A 163 -4.48 7.95 18.48
C LEU A 163 -5.44 7.19 19.40
N ASN A 164 -6.31 6.35 18.83
CA ASN A 164 -6.95 5.27 19.59
C ASN A 164 -6.05 4.03 19.55
N ILE A 165 -4.93 4.11 20.26
CA ILE A 165 -4.27 2.93 20.79
C ILE A 165 -4.88 2.75 22.18
N GLU A 166 -5.98 2.01 22.27
CA GLU A 166 -6.42 1.48 23.56
C GLU A 166 -5.28 0.59 24.08
N GLU A 167 -4.67 1.04 25.17
CA GLU A 167 -3.74 0.27 25.98
C GLU A 167 -4.45 -1.01 26.45
N ALA A 168 -4.10 -2.15 25.86
CA ALA A 168 -4.48 -3.44 26.39
C ALA A 168 -3.71 -3.68 27.72
N LYS A 169 -4.43 -3.60 28.84
CA LYS A 169 -4.03 -4.13 30.14
C LYS A 169 -4.47 -5.59 30.27
#